data_AF-A0A520FTX3-F1
#
_entry.id   AF-A0A520FTX3-F1
#
_cell.length_a   1.000
_cell.length_b   1.000
_cell.length_c   1.000
_cell.angle_alpha   90.00
_cell.angle_beta   90.00
_cell.angle_gamma   90.00
#
_symmetry.space_group_name_H-M   'P 1'
#
loop_
_entity.id
_entity.type
_entity.pdbx_description
1 polymer ?
#
loop_
_entity_poly.entity_id
_entity_poly.type
_entity_poly.pdbx_seq_one_letter_code
_entity_poly.pdbx_strand_id
1 'polypeptide(L)'
;MEAPLKPQVDQARALLSRLRPLFQEGVSALARACAIDGRLDSARVDEQQVQTFEIAWACADLLAAETALARLDGDALQSRLALLFAVDAIAALLPRLEALYIELGLSLAPLQHLGADAGWASLRGAVGGAQALRATGQALVAAGEGAELGSVALGASVAMAQDAFRRFATDVVAPQAEAIHRHDQTVPESLLQPMREMGVFGLSIPEAHGGSG
;
A
#
# COMPACT_ATOMS: atom_id res chain seq x y z
N MET A 1 -18.08 -23.97 -5.09
CA MET A 1 -18.28 -23.23 -3.82
C MET A 1 -16.91 -22.82 -3.35
N GLU A 2 -16.61 -21.52 -3.33
CA GLU A 2 -15.28 -21.00 -3.02
C GLU A 2 -14.97 -21.25 -1.53
N ALA A 3 -13.77 -21.74 -1.22
CA ALA A 3 -13.38 -21.97 0.16
C ALA A 3 -13.29 -20.62 0.91
N PRO A 4 -13.76 -20.51 2.16
CA PRO A 4 -13.69 -19.27 2.90
C PRO A 4 -12.22 -18.88 3.13
N LEU A 5 -11.85 -17.63 2.77
CA LEU A 5 -10.50 -17.08 2.92
C LEU A 5 -10.19 -16.62 4.36
N LYS A 6 -11.18 -16.68 5.25
CA LYS A 6 -11.07 -16.23 6.64
C LYS A 6 -9.89 -16.86 7.41
N PRO A 7 -9.62 -18.18 7.32
CA PRO A 7 -8.45 -18.77 7.98
C PRO A 7 -7.13 -18.17 7.52
N GLN A 8 -6.98 -17.90 6.21
CA GLN A 8 -5.79 -17.28 5.64
C GLN A 8 -5.65 -15.82 6.10
N VAL A 9 -6.75 -15.07 6.18
CA VAL A 9 -6.76 -13.69 6.72
C VAL A 9 -6.32 -13.67 8.18
N ASP A 10 -6.89 -14.53 9.01
CA ASP A 10 -6.54 -14.59 10.43
C ASP A 10 -5.07 -15.00 10.62
N GLN A 11 -4.57 -15.93 9.81
CA GLN A 11 -3.17 -16.33 9.81
C GLN A 11 -2.23 -15.20 9.35
N ALA A 12 -2.58 -14.48 8.28
CA ALA A 12 -1.80 -13.34 7.80
C ALA A 12 -1.71 -12.23 8.86
N ARG A 13 -2.84 -11.89 9.51
CA ARG A 13 -2.88 -10.93 10.62
C ARG A 13 -2.01 -11.35 11.80
N ALA A 14 -2.03 -12.64 12.15
CA ALA A 14 -1.19 -13.17 13.23
C ALA A 14 0.31 -13.15 12.90
N LEU A 15 0.69 -13.34 11.63
CA LEU A 15 2.09 -13.22 11.19
C LEU A 15 2.55 -11.76 11.18
N LEU A 16 1.74 -10.84 10.67
CA LEU A 16 2.05 -9.40 10.68
C LEU A 16 2.18 -8.86 12.12
N SER A 17 1.31 -9.29 13.03
CA SER A 17 1.40 -8.87 14.44
C SER A 17 2.67 -9.36 15.14
N ARG A 18 3.25 -10.49 14.69
CA ARG A 18 4.56 -10.99 15.14
C ARG A 18 5.73 -10.28 14.45
N LEU A 19 5.57 -9.87 13.18
CA LEU A 19 6.58 -9.14 12.42
C LEU A 19 6.73 -7.68 12.90
N ARG A 20 5.62 -7.04 13.29
CA ARG A 20 5.57 -5.65 13.78
C ARG A 20 6.56 -5.33 14.91
N PRO A 21 6.64 -6.09 16.01
CA PRO A 21 7.63 -5.83 17.06
C PRO A 21 9.08 -6.05 16.60
N LEU A 22 9.34 -6.98 15.68
CA LEU A 22 10.68 -7.17 15.10
C LEU A 22 11.09 -5.97 14.25
N PHE A 23 10.18 -5.47 13.42
CA PHE A 23 10.39 -4.21 12.71
C PHE A 23 10.69 -3.05 13.67
N GLN A 24 9.90 -2.90 14.74
CA GLN A 24 10.08 -1.83 15.73
C GLN A 24 11.42 -1.93 16.49
N GLU A 25 11.89 -3.13 16.78
CA GLU A 25 13.21 -3.37 17.38
C GLU A 25 14.31 -2.88 16.44
N GLY A 26 14.26 -3.25 15.15
CA GLY A 26 15.20 -2.78 14.13
C GLY A 26 15.22 -1.25 13.99
N VAL A 27 14.05 -0.61 13.91
CA VAL A 27 13.92 0.86 13.87
C VAL A 27 14.52 1.50 15.12
N SER A 28 14.23 0.96 16.30
CA SER A 28 14.72 1.50 17.57
C SER A 28 16.24 1.37 17.69
N ALA A 29 16.80 0.25 17.23
CA ALA A 29 18.25 0.04 17.21
C ALA A 29 18.94 0.98 16.23
N LEU A 30 18.39 1.16 15.03
CA LEU A 30 18.92 2.12 14.05
C LEU A 30 18.87 3.55 14.60
N ALA A 31 17.74 3.95 15.20
CA ALA A 31 17.61 5.27 15.82
C ALA A 31 18.65 5.50 16.92
N ARG A 32 18.96 4.48 17.75
CA ARG A 32 20.03 4.57 18.76
C ARG A 32 21.42 4.69 18.12
N ALA A 33 21.69 3.96 17.05
CA ALA A 33 22.96 4.07 16.32
C ALA A 33 23.18 5.48 15.76
N CYS A 34 22.09 6.11 15.29
CA CYS A 34 22.11 7.45 14.74
C CYS A 34 21.97 8.59 15.78
N ALA A 35 21.87 8.28 17.07
CA ALA A 35 21.64 9.29 18.10
C ALA A 35 22.93 9.77 18.79
N ILE A 36 22.97 11.06 19.12
CA ILE A 36 23.95 11.71 20.01
C ILE A 36 23.16 12.42 21.11
N ASP A 37 23.50 12.16 22.37
CA ASP A 37 22.82 12.74 23.55
C ASP A 37 21.28 12.62 23.52
N GLY A 38 20.78 11.49 23.01
CA GLY A 38 19.35 11.19 22.95
C GLY A 38 18.58 11.87 21.82
N ARG A 39 19.27 12.57 20.90
CA ARG A 39 18.67 13.17 19.70
C ARG A 39 19.29 12.56 18.44
N LEU A 40 18.49 12.40 17.40
CA LEU A 40 19.00 11.96 16.09
C LEU A 40 19.98 13.01 15.56
N ASP A 41 21.15 12.54 15.12
CA ASP A 41 22.17 13.34 14.45
C ASP A 41 22.07 13.14 12.94
N SER A 42 21.99 14.24 12.17
CA SER A 42 21.77 14.17 10.73
C SER A 42 22.92 13.51 9.98
N ALA A 43 24.17 13.75 10.40
CA ALA A 43 25.32 13.14 9.73
C ALA A 43 25.34 11.62 9.92
N ARG A 44 24.99 11.13 11.12
CA ARG A 44 24.87 9.69 11.36
C ARG A 44 23.70 9.05 10.63
N VAL A 45 22.58 9.76 10.49
CA VAL A 45 21.44 9.30 9.66
C VAL A 45 21.87 9.18 8.20
N ASP A 46 22.64 10.14 7.68
CA ASP A 46 23.18 10.11 6.31
C ASP A 46 24.21 8.99 6.12
N GLU A 47 25.07 8.73 7.10
CA GLU A 47 25.99 7.57 7.09
C GLU A 47 25.23 6.22 7.03
N GLN A 48 24.02 6.19 7.58
CA GLN A 48 23.11 5.04 7.57
C GLN A 48 21.98 5.19 6.54
N GLN A 49 22.21 5.94 5.45
CA GLN A 49 21.17 6.26 4.47
C GLN A 49 20.49 5.02 3.87
N VAL A 50 21.25 3.94 3.63
CA VAL A 50 20.68 2.70 3.07
C VAL A 50 19.71 2.07 4.06
N GLN A 51 20.12 1.92 5.32
CA GLN A 51 19.31 1.32 6.38
C GLN A 51 18.07 2.17 6.67
N THR A 52 18.21 3.50 6.70
CA THR A 52 17.10 4.42 6.94
C THR A 52 16.10 4.42 5.79
N PHE A 53 16.56 4.30 4.54
CA PHE A 53 15.70 4.09 3.37
C PHE A 53 14.96 2.75 3.42
N GLU A 54 15.66 1.66 3.71
CA GLU A 54 15.05 0.32 3.77
C GLU A 54 13.98 0.22 4.87
N ILE A 55 14.20 0.82 6.05
CA ILE A 55 13.17 0.81 7.11
C ILE A 55 11.96 1.68 6.75
N ALA A 56 12.13 2.75 5.97
CA ALA A 56 11.01 3.58 5.53
C ALA A 56 10.10 2.78 4.58
N TRP A 57 10.68 2.06 3.62
CA TRP A 57 9.94 1.15 2.75
C TRP A 57 9.30 -0.01 3.51
N ALA A 58 10.04 -0.65 4.41
CA ALA A 58 9.50 -1.71 5.25
C ALA A 58 8.32 -1.23 6.11
N CYS A 59 8.37 0.00 6.62
CA CYS A 59 7.25 0.62 7.35
C CYS A 59 6.00 0.73 6.47
N ALA A 60 6.17 1.24 5.25
CA ALA A 60 5.09 1.44 4.29
C ALA A 60 4.43 0.12 3.89
N ASP A 61 5.23 -0.90 3.53
CA ASP A 61 4.73 -2.23 3.16
C ASP A 61 3.99 -2.89 4.32
N LEU A 62 4.54 -2.83 5.53
CA LEU A 62 3.92 -3.41 6.72
C LEU A 62 2.60 -2.71 7.08
N LEU A 63 2.56 -1.38 7.02
CA LEU A 63 1.35 -0.59 7.27
C LEU A 63 0.28 -0.87 6.20
N ALA A 64 0.67 -0.95 4.92
CA ALA A 64 -0.24 -1.25 3.83
C ALA A 64 -0.87 -2.64 3.98
N ALA A 65 -0.08 -3.65 4.34
CA ALA A 65 -0.56 -5.02 4.53
C ALA A 65 -1.55 -5.11 5.70
N GLU A 66 -1.21 -4.51 6.85
CA GLU A 66 -2.10 -4.46 8.01
C GLU A 66 -3.39 -3.70 7.71
N THR A 67 -3.29 -2.54 7.03
CA THR A 67 -4.45 -1.71 6.68
C THR A 67 -5.37 -2.42 5.70
N ALA A 68 -4.81 -3.03 4.65
CA ALA A 68 -5.59 -3.78 3.66
C ALA A 68 -6.36 -4.92 4.31
N LEU A 69 -5.70 -5.71 5.17
CA LEU A 69 -6.37 -6.81 5.87
C LEU A 69 -7.39 -6.31 6.90
N ALA A 70 -7.15 -5.19 7.59
CA ALA A 70 -8.07 -4.66 8.59
C ALA A 70 -9.38 -4.14 7.99
N ARG A 71 -9.35 -3.71 6.72
CA ARG A 71 -10.48 -3.10 6.02
C ARG A 71 -11.34 -4.07 5.22
N LEU A 72 -11.03 -5.36 5.21
CA LEU A 72 -11.80 -6.37 4.49
C LEU A 72 -13.24 -6.43 4.99
N ASP A 73 -14.19 -6.38 4.06
CA ASP A 73 -15.64 -6.35 4.28
C ASP A 73 -16.34 -7.66 3.87
N GLY A 74 -15.58 -8.65 3.39
CA GLY A 74 -16.08 -9.93 2.93
C GLY A 74 -16.05 -10.13 1.42
N ASP A 75 -15.66 -9.12 0.63
CA ASP A 75 -15.44 -9.31 -0.81
C ASP A 75 -14.28 -10.28 -1.06
N ALA A 76 -14.54 -11.28 -1.91
CA ALA A 76 -13.61 -12.38 -2.16
C ALA A 76 -12.38 -11.92 -2.96
N LEU A 77 -12.56 -11.07 -3.98
CA LEU A 77 -11.46 -10.59 -4.81
C LEU A 77 -10.54 -9.67 -4.01
N GLN A 78 -11.10 -8.73 -3.25
CA GLN A 78 -10.33 -7.86 -2.37
C GLN A 78 -9.58 -8.66 -1.30
N SER A 79 -10.22 -9.69 -0.72
CA SER A 79 -9.56 -10.59 0.23
C SER A 79 -8.37 -11.31 -0.40
N ARG A 80 -8.49 -11.78 -1.65
CA ARG A 80 -7.39 -12.41 -2.39
C ARG A 80 -6.23 -11.44 -2.65
N LEU A 81 -6.53 -10.23 -3.09
CA LEU A 81 -5.52 -9.21 -3.39
C LEU A 81 -4.80 -8.74 -2.12
N ALA A 82 -5.55 -8.49 -1.04
CA ALA A 82 -4.97 -8.10 0.25
C ALA A 82 -4.10 -9.22 0.84
N LEU A 83 -4.53 -10.48 0.73
CA LEU A 83 -3.72 -11.63 1.15
C LEU A 83 -2.44 -11.77 0.33
N LEU A 84 -2.54 -11.62 -0.99
CA LEU A 84 -1.39 -11.69 -1.88
C LEU A 84 -0.37 -10.60 -1.51
N PHE A 85 -0.83 -9.36 -1.35
CA PHE A 85 0.03 -8.26 -0.92
C PHE A 85 0.67 -8.52 0.46
N ALA A 86 -0.09 -9.03 1.43
CA ALA A 86 0.46 -9.35 2.75
C ALA A 86 1.54 -10.43 2.71
N VAL A 87 1.37 -11.46 1.85
CA VAL A 87 2.39 -12.50 1.64
C VAL A 87 3.63 -11.90 0.98
N ASP A 88 3.48 -11.09 -0.06
CA ASP A 88 4.61 -10.43 -0.72
C ASP A 88 5.36 -9.49 0.24
N ALA A 89 4.63 -8.71 1.04
CA ALA A 89 5.20 -7.84 2.06
C ALA A 89 6.00 -8.63 3.11
N ILE A 90 5.45 -9.69 3.70
CA ILE A 90 6.19 -10.52 4.67
C ILE A 90 7.44 -11.13 4.03
N ALA A 91 7.32 -11.65 2.80
CA ALA A 91 8.43 -12.26 2.08
C ALA A 91 9.55 -11.27 1.76
N ALA A 92 9.21 -10.01 1.45
CA ALA A 92 10.17 -8.95 1.19
C ALA A 92 10.79 -8.39 2.49
N LEU A 93 10.01 -8.28 3.56
CA LEU A 93 10.45 -7.65 4.81
C LEU A 93 11.45 -8.50 5.59
N LEU A 94 11.27 -9.82 5.63
CA LEU A 94 12.15 -10.72 6.36
C LEU A 94 13.65 -10.53 5.99
N PRO A 95 14.06 -10.65 4.71
CA PRO A 95 15.47 -10.46 4.34
C PRO A 95 15.96 -9.01 4.52
N ARG A 96 15.09 -8.00 4.33
CA ARG A 96 15.44 -6.59 4.60
C ARG A 96 15.77 -6.38 6.08
N LEU A 97 14.95 -6.92 6.97
CA LEU A 97 15.19 -6.85 8.41
C LEU A 97 16.39 -7.69 8.83
N GLU A 98 16.64 -8.84 8.21
CA GLU A 98 17.85 -9.62 8.48
C GLU A 98 19.11 -8.82 8.14
N ALA A 99 19.14 -8.15 6.98
CA ALA A 99 20.26 -7.28 6.60
C ALA A 99 20.47 -6.14 7.60
N LEU A 100 19.39 -5.49 8.03
CA LEU A 100 19.43 -4.45 9.05
C LEU A 100 19.95 -4.98 10.40
N TYR A 101 19.46 -6.14 10.83
CA TYR A 101 19.87 -6.75 12.09
C TYR A 101 21.34 -7.16 12.08
N ILE A 102 21.86 -7.65 10.94
CA ILE A 102 23.29 -7.95 10.76
C ILE A 102 24.12 -6.68 10.95
N GLU A 103 23.76 -5.60 10.25
CA GLU A 103 24.47 -4.32 10.33
C GLU A 103 24.50 -3.77 11.76
N LEU A 104 23.39 -3.91 12.49
CA LEU A 104 23.24 -3.40 13.85
C LEU A 104 23.72 -4.39 14.93
N GLY A 105 24.22 -5.56 14.56
CA GLY A 105 24.66 -6.60 15.50
C GLY A 105 23.53 -7.19 16.37
N LEU A 106 22.29 -7.17 15.88
CA LEU A 106 21.13 -7.74 16.55
C LEU A 106 21.02 -9.27 16.32
N SER A 107 20.33 -9.95 17.23
CA SER A 107 20.09 -11.39 17.09
C SER A 107 19.12 -11.69 15.94
N LEU A 108 19.54 -12.50 14.97
CA LEU A 108 18.69 -12.94 13.85
C LEU A 108 17.62 -13.97 14.25
N ALA A 109 17.77 -14.62 15.41
CA ALA A 109 16.94 -15.76 15.80
C ALA A 109 15.41 -15.50 15.73
N PRO A 110 14.88 -14.33 16.15
CA PRO A 110 13.44 -14.05 16.02
C PRO A 110 12.94 -13.98 14.58
N LEU A 111 13.72 -13.37 13.67
CA LEU A 111 13.39 -13.28 12.24
C LEU A 111 13.46 -14.65 11.58
N GLN A 112 14.51 -15.42 11.86
CA GLN A 112 14.67 -16.78 11.35
C GLN A 112 13.56 -17.71 11.84
N HIS A 113 13.14 -17.57 13.10
CA HIS A 113 12.03 -18.35 13.65
C HIS A 113 10.71 -18.02 12.95
N LEU A 114 10.46 -16.75 12.61
CA LEU A 114 9.30 -16.36 11.81
C LEU A 114 9.41 -16.88 10.37
N GLY A 115 10.59 -16.81 9.75
CA GLY A 115 10.85 -17.34 8.41
C GLY A 115 10.73 -18.85 8.29
N ALA A 116 11.00 -19.59 9.37
CA ALA A 116 10.85 -21.04 9.47
C ALA A 116 9.46 -21.49 9.98
N ASP A 117 8.56 -20.55 10.27
CA ASP A 117 7.24 -20.85 10.83
C ASP A 117 6.39 -21.67 9.84
N ALA A 118 5.83 -22.79 10.32
CA ALA A 118 5.00 -23.67 9.48
C ALA A 118 3.72 -22.97 8.98
N GLY A 119 3.18 -22.04 9.78
CA GLY A 119 2.06 -21.21 9.39
C GLY A 119 2.41 -20.22 8.29
N TRP A 120 3.60 -19.61 8.36
CA TRP A 120 4.12 -18.80 7.26
C TRP A 120 4.27 -19.62 5.97
N ALA A 121 4.92 -20.79 6.05
CA ALA A 121 5.09 -21.66 4.89
C ALA A 121 3.75 -22.09 4.26
N SER A 122 2.77 -22.43 5.11
CA SER A 122 1.42 -22.79 4.69
C SER A 122 0.68 -21.64 4.01
N LEU A 123 0.67 -20.44 4.61
CA LEU A 123 0.03 -19.27 4.04
C LEU A 123 0.63 -18.89 2.69
N ARG A 124 1.97 -18.84 2.61
CA ARG A 124 2.69 -18.53 1.37
C ARG A 124 2.34 -19.52 0.26
N GLY A 125 2.24 -20.81 0.57
CA GLY A 125 1.80 -21.82 -0.40
C GLY A 125 0.35 -21.66 -0.82
N ALA A 126 -0.55 -21.39 0.13
CA ALA A 126 -1.98 -21.27 -0.11
C ALA A 126 -2.39 -20.02 -0.91
N VAL A 127 -1.62 -18.94 -0.79
CA VAL A 127 -1.93 -17.64 -1.42
C VAL A 127 -1.00 -17.34 -2.60
N GLY A 128 0.30 -17.57 -2.44
CA GLY A 128 1.33 -17.31 -3.46
C GLY A 128 1.59 -18.49 -4.40
N GLY A 129 0.94 -19.64 -4.20
CA GLY A 129 1.06 -20.78 -5.09
C GLY A 129 0.48 -20.52 -6.48
N ALA A 130 1.03 -21.16 -7.52
CA ALA A 130 0.64 -20.92 -8.92
C ALA A 130 -0.87 -21.08 -9.19
N GLN A 131 -1.52 -22.03 -8.52
CA GLN A 131 -2.98 -22.21 -8.63
C GLN A 131 -3.76 -21.05 -8.00
N ALA A 132 -3.33 -20.58 -6.83
CA ALA A 132 -3.97 -19.47 -6.13
C ALA A 132 -3.81 -18.16 -6.91
N LEU A 133 -2.60 -17.89 -7.43
CA LEU A 133 -2.34 -16.75 -8.31
C LEU A 133 -3.20 -16.79 -9.57
N ARG A 134 -3.33 -17.95 -10.21
CA ARG A 134 -4.21 -18.13 -11.38
C ARG A 134 -5.66 -17.81 -11.04
N ALA A 135 -6.17 -18.33 -9.93
CA ALA A 135 -7.54 -18.08 -9.49
C ALA A 135 -7.78 -16.58 -9.20
N THR A 136 -6.83 -15.90 -8.54
CA THR A 136 -6.89 -14.46 -8.30
C THR A 136 -6.89 -13.68 -9.61
N GLY A 137 -6.03 -14.03 -10.57
CA GLY A 137 -6.00 -13.39 -11.89
C GLY A 137 -7.29 -13.61 -12.68
N GLN A 138 -7.86 -14.82 -12.63
CA GLN A 138 -9.17 -15.10 -13.27
C GLN A 138 -10.30 -14.30 -12.63
N ALA A 139 -10.33 -14.20 -11.30
CA ALA A 139 -11.31 -13.38 -10.60
C ALA A 139 -11.17 -11.89 -10.94
N LEU A 140 -9.95 -11.39 -11.07
CA LEU A 140 -9.68 -10.01 -11.50
C LEU A 140 -10.19 -9.74 -12.92
N VAL A 141 -9.90 -10.64 -13.87
CA VAL A 141 -10.42 -10.53 -15.24
C VAL A 141 -11.94 -10.62 -15.27
N ALA A 142 -12.54 -11.51 -14.48
CA ALA A 142 -13.99 -11.67 -14.40
C ALA A 142 -14.70 -10.46 -13.78
N ALA A 143 -14.03 -9.69 -12.92
CA ALA A 143 -14.57 -8.45 -12.37
C ALA A 143 -14.77 -7.36 -13.44
N GLY A 144 -14.03 -7.45 -14.55
CA GLY A 144 -14.21 -6.59 -15.72
C GLY A 144 -13.56 -5.21 -15.62
N GLU A 145 -13.62 -4.47 -16.73
CA GLU A 145 -13.15 -3.09 -16.79
C GLU A 145 -14.02 -2.19 -15.91
N GLY A 146 -13.38 -1.42 -15.02
CA GLY A 146 -14.07 -0.54 -14.08
C GLY A 146 -14.40 -1.14 -12.72
N ALA A 147 -13.99 -2.39 -12.44
CA ALA A 147 -14.07 -2.95 -11.10
C ALA A 147 -13.33 -2.07 -10.08
N GLU A 148 -14.04 -1.58 -9.08
CA GLU A 148 -13.42 -0.81 -8.00
C GLU A 148 -12.71 -1.74 -7.02
N LEU A 149 -11.38 -1.69 -7.05
CA LEU A 149 -10.53 -2.44 -6.12
C LEU A 149 -10.15 -1.54 -4.95
N GLY A 150 -10.24 -2.07 -3.72
CA GLY A 150 -9.84 -1.35 -2.52
C GLY A 150 -10.72 -0.13 -2.24
N SER A 151 -12.03 -0.27 -2.45
CA SER A 151 -12.98 0.81 -2.19
C SER A 151 -12.86 1.32 -0.75
N VAL A 152 -12.90 2.64 -0.60
CA VAL A 152 -12.85 3.31 0.69
C VAL A 152 -14.24 3.80 1.01
N ALA A 153 -14.73 3.56 2.23
CA ALA A 153 -15.97 4.17 2.68
C ALA A 153 -15.81 5.70 2.71
N LEU A 154 -16.50 6.37 1.79
CA LEU A 154 -16.50 7.83 1.66
C LEU A 154 -17.80 8.40 2.23
N GLY A 155 -17.72 9.62 2.78
CA GLY A 155 -18.92 10.40 3.08
C GLY A 155 -19.69 10.72 1.80
N ALA A 156 -21.01 10.87 1.89
CA ALA A 156 -21.89 11.05 0.72
C ALA A 156 -21.44 12.19 -0.22
N SER A 157 -21.01 13.33 0.34
CA SER A 157 -20.51 14.46 -0.45
C SER A 157 -19.23 14.13 -1.21
N VAL A 158 -18.30 13.40 -0.59
CA VAL A 158 -17.03 12.98 -1.21
C VAL A 158 -17.27 11.91 -2.27
N ALA A 159 -18.19 10.98 -2.03
CA ALA A 159 -18.60 9.98 -3.02
C ALA A 159 -19.23 10.64 -4.26
N MET A 160 -20.12 11.62 -4.08
CA MET A 160 -20.70 12.39 -5.19
C MET A 160 -19.64 13.15 -6.00
N ALA A 161 -18.66 13.76 -5.31
CA ALA A 161 -17.55 14.43 -5.98
C ALA A 161 -16.68 13.44 -6.76
N GLN A 162 -16.36 12.28 -6.17
CA GLN A 162 -15.61 11.22 -6.84
C GLN A 162 -16.31 10.76 -8.13
N ASP A 163 -17.63 10.51 -8.06
CA ASP A 163 -18.43 10.10 -9.23
C ASP A 163 -18.42 11.17 -10.34
N ALA A 164 -18.56 12.45 -9.97
CA ALA A 164 -18.50 13.55 -10.92
C ALA A 164 -17.13 13.62 -11.63
N PHE A 165 -16.03 13.51 -10.87
CA PHE A 165 -14.67 13.49 -11.45
C PHE A 165 -14.41 12.25 -12.29
N ARG A 166 -14.92 11.08 -11.90
CA ARG A 166 -14.79 9.84 -12.68
C ARG A 166 -15.47 9.97 -14.03
N ARG A 167 -16.70 10.50 -14.08
CA ARG A 167 -17.42 10.76 -15.34
C ARG A 167 -16.69 11.77 -16.21
N PHE A 168 -16.23 12.89 -15.63
CA PHE A 168 -15.43 13.87 -16.38
C PHE A 168 -14.16 13.24 -16.98
N ALA A 169 -13.46 12.41 -16.21
CA ALA A 169 -12.28 11.70 -16.70
C ALA A 169 -12.61 10.73 -17.85
N THR A 170 -13.68 9.95 -17.75
CA THR A 170 -14.09 8.99 -18.78
C THR A 170 -14.63 9.69 -20.04
N ASP A 171 -15.50 10.68 -19.88
CA ASP A 171 -16.28 11.24 -20.98
C ASP A 171 -15.56 12.40 -21.69
N VAL A 172 -14.69 13.12 -20.97
CA VAL A 172 -14.04 14.34 -21.49
C VAL A 172 -12.53 14.17 -21.61
N VAL A 173 -11.84 13.65 -20.58
CA VAL A 173 -10.38 13.54 -20.57
C VAL A 173 -9.89 12.39 -21.44
N ALA A 174 -10.39 11.17 -21.23
CA ALA A 174 -9.89 9.97 -21.90
C ALA A 174 -9.93 10.04 -23.43
N PRO A 175 -10.98 10.60 -24.09
CA PRO A 175 -11.01 10.73 -25.54
C PRO A 175 -9.96 11.70 -26.11
N GLN A 176 -9.50 12.68 -25.31
CA GLN A 176 -8.53 13.70 -25.73
C GLN A 176 -7.08 13.31 -25.37
N ALA A 177 -6.89 12.42 -24.39
CA ALA A 177 -5.59 12.10 -23.82
C ALA A 177 -4.56 11.60 -24.85
N GLU A 178 -4.98 10.74 -25.77
CA GLU A 178 -4.11 10.20 -26.82
C GLU A 178 -3.60 11.28 -27.77
N ALA A 179 -4.49 12.16 -28.24
CA ALA A 179 -4.13 13.25 -29.16
C ALA A 179 -3.20 14.26 -28.48
N ILE A 180 -3.46 14.60 -27.22
CA ILE A 180 -2.60 15.49 -26.44
C ILE A 180 -1.19 14.91 -26.34
N HIS A 181 -1.07 13.64 -25.95
CA HIS A 181 0.22 12.99 -25.79
C HIS A 181 0.96 12.81 -27.11
N ARG A 182 0.27 12.33 -28.16
CA ARG A 182 0.88 12.05 -29.46
C ARG A 182 1.46 13.29 -30.13
N HIS A 183 0.91 14.47 -29.85
CA HIS A 183 1.29 15.72 -30.50
C HIS A 183 1.97 16.71 -29.54
N ASP A 184 2.43 16.25 -28.37
CA ASP A 184 3.10 17.08 -27.35
C ASP A 184 2.34 18.38 -27.02
N GLN A 185 1.01 18.30 -26.98
CA GLN A 185 0.19 19.47 -26.72
C GLN A 185 0.15 19.80 -25.22
N THR A 186 -0.02 21.08 -24.91
CA THR A 186 -0.43 21.50 -23.55
C THR A 186 -1.86 21.05 -23.27
N VAL A 187 -2.21 20.91 -21.98
CA VAL A 187 -3.60 20.62 -21.57
C VAL A 187 -4.52 21.73 -22.12
N PRO A 188 -5.51 21.39 -22.96
CA PRO A 188 -6.32 22.37 -23.66
C PRO A 188 -7.37 23.01 -22.77
N GLU A 189 -7.84 24.18 -23.19
CA GLU A 189 -8.89 24.93 -22.50
C GLU A 189 -10.22 24.15 -22.40
N SER A 190 -10.47 23.23 -23.34
CA SER A 190 -11.58 22.28 -23.31
C SER A 190 -11.57 21.37 -22.08
N LEU A 191 -10.42 21.16 -21.43
CA LEU A 191 -10.29 20.44 -20.16
C LEU A 191 -10.21 21.39 -18.97
N LEU A 192 -9.48 22.50 -19.11
CA LEU A 192 -9.24 23.43 -17.99
C LEU A 192 -10.50 24.19 -17.56
N GLN A 193 -11.31 24.68 -18.51
CA GLN A 193 -12.51 25.46 -18.18
C GLN A 193 -13.52 24.65 -17.35
N PRO A 194 -13.91 23.42 -17.73
CA PRO A 194 -14.78 22.59 -16.88
C PRO A 194 -14.19 22.31 -15.50
N MET A 195 -12.87 22.11 -15.37
CA MET A 195 -12.22 21.91 -14.08
C MET A 195 -12.32 23.15 -13.17
N ARG A 196 -12.26 24.36 -13.75
CA ARG A 196 -12.49 25.61 -13.00
C ARG A 196 -13.93 25.69 -12.50
N GLU A 197 -14.89 25.36 -13.36
CA GLU A 197 -16.33 25.38 -13.02
C GLU A 197 -16.67 24.35 -11.94
N MET A 198 -16.00 23.20 -11.92
CA MET A 198 -16.08 22.21 -10.84
C MET A 198 -15.35 22.62 -9.55
N GLY A 199 -14.69 23.79 -9.52
CA GLY A 199 -13.99 24.29 -8.35
C GLY A 199 -12.69 23.57 -8.02
N VAL A 200 -12.12 22.77 -8.94
CA VAL A 200 -10.94 21.91 -8.70
C VAL A 200 -9.75 22.71 -8.18
N PHE A 201 -9.53 23.91 -8.71
CA PHE A 201 -8.39 24.76 -8.36
C PHE A 201 -8.54 25.46 -6.99
N GLY A 202 -9.70 25.34 -6.35
CA GLY A 202 -10.02 25.96 -5.06
C GLY A 202 -10.30 24.97 -3.92
N LEU A 203 -10.21 23.66 -4.15
CA LEU A 203 -10.68 22.62 -3.20
C LEU A 203 -10.02 22.65 -1.82
N SER A 204 -8.83 23.22 -1.71
CA SER A 204 -8.11 23.35 -0.43
C SER A 204 -7.81 24.81 -0.07
N ILE A 205 -8.44 25.74 -0.77
CA ILE A 205 -8.35 27.18 -0.49
C ILE A 205 -9.57 27.53 0.38
N PRO A 206 -9.39 28.26 1.50
CA PRO A 206 -10.52 28.72 2.29
C PRO A 206 -11.51 29.56 1.49
N GLU A 207 -12.81 29.43 1.76
CA GLU A 207 -13.86 30.25 1.13
C GLU A 207 -13.57 31.77 1.16
N ALA A 208 -12.98 32.28 2.24
CA ALA A 208 -12.61 33.69 2.39
C ALA A 208 -11.61 34.19 1.33
N HIS A 209 -10.92 33.28 0.64
CA HIS A 209 -9.98 33.55 -0.44
C HIS A 209 -10.50 33.10 -1.81
N GLY A 210 -11.80 32.80 -1.93
CA GLY A 210 -12.44 32.37 -3.18
C GLY A 210 -12.28 30.88 -3.49
N GLY A 211 -11.95 30.06 -2.49
CA GLY A 211 -11.92 28.60 -2.63
C GLY A 211 -13.25 27.92 -2.31
N SER A 212 -13.24 26.60 -2.32
CA SER A 212 -14.40 25.73 -2.11
C SER A 212 -14.27 24.82 -0.88
N GLY A 213 -13.26 25.05 -0.05
CA GLY A 213 -12.96 24.31 1.19
C GLY A 213 -13.03 25.15 2.46
#